data_AF-A0AAN4UVB8-F1
#
_entry.id   AF-A0AAN4UVB8-F1
#
_cell.length_a   1.000
_cell.length_b   1.000
_cell.length_c   1.000
_cell.angle_alpha   90.00
_cell.angle_beta   90.00
_cell.angle_gamma   90.00
#
_symmetry.space_group_name_H-M   'P 1'
#
loop_
_entity.id
_entity.type
_entity.pdbx_description
1 polymer ?
#
loop_
_entity_poly.entity_id
_entity_poly.type
_entity_poly.pdbx_seq_one_letter_code
_entity_poly.pdbx_strand_id
1 'polypeptide(L)'
;MAQIEFTGDGAQVDADFLARAFDLSTEALRRGMRDGAITSRFETGEGKDAGRVRLSFFSSSRRVQFVADESGRVLTCVTTPLPRPRAGRKDAGQDQRKTRR
;
A
#
# COMPACT_ATOMS: atom_id res chain seq x y z
N MET A 1 1.22 -9.89 -13.85
CA MET A 1 1.80 -8.53 -14.00
C MET A 1 0.96 -7.61 -13.15
N ALA A 2 1.55 -6.69 -12.39
CA ALA A 2 0.82 -5.83 -11.48
C ALA A 2 0.41 -4.53 -12.17
N GLN A 3 -0.88 -4.24 -12.17
CA GLN A 3 -1.42 -2.96 -12.62
C GLN A 3 -2.07 -2.25 -11.44
N ILE A 4 -1.86 -0.95 -11.38
CA ILE A 4 -2.49 -0.05 -10.43
C ILE A 4 -3.39 0.88 -11.25
N GLU A 5 -4.69 0.85 -10.99
CA GLU A 5 -5.64 1.80 -11.54
C GLU A 5 -5.81 2.96 -10.58
N PHE A 6 -5.40 4.16 -10.99
CA PHE A 6 -5.63 5.37 -10.21
C PHE A 6 -7.08 5.82 -10.40
N THR A 7 -7.83 5.86 -9.31
CA THR A 7 -9.18 6.44 -9.28
C THR A 7 -9.08 7.84 -8.69
N GLY A 8 -10.00 8.75 -9.02
CA GLY A 8 -9.91 10.16 -8.58
C GLY A 8 -9.78 10.39 -7.07
N ASP A 9 -10.12 9.39 -6.26
CA ASP A 9 -10.04 9.43 -4.78
C ASP A 9 -9.04 8.39 -4.21
N GLY A 10 -8.36 7.60 -5.06
CA GLY A 10 -7.46 6.55 -4.58
C GLY A 10 -6.77 5.73 -5.66
N ALA A 11 -6.39 4.50 -5.33
CA ALA A 11 -5.80 3.56 -6.26
C ALA A 11 -6.27 2.14 -6.00
N GLN A 12 -6.61 1.43 -7.08
CA GLN A 12 -6.90 0.00 -7.06
C GLN A 12 -5.67 -0.75 -7.53
N VAL A 13 -5.24 -1.75 -6.75
CA VAL A 13 -4.16 -2.65 -7.10
C VAL A 13 -4.69 -4.06 -7.19
N ASP A 14 -4.11 -4.84 -8.11
CA ASP A 14 -4.47 -6.24 -8.29
C ASP A 14 -4.25 -7.02 -6.99
N ALA A 15 -5.36 -7.55 -6.44
CA ALA A 15 -5.36 -8.16 -5.12
C ALA A 15 -4.53 -9.46 -5.09
N ASP A 16 -4.47 -10.21 -6.20
CA ASP A 16 -3.64 -11.42 -6.32
C ASP A 16 -2.16 -11.06 -6.23
N PHE A 17 -1.74 -10.01 -6.94
CA PHE A 17 -0.36 -9.54 -6.89
C PHE A 17 0.03 -9.03 -5.51
N LEU A 18 -0.84 -8.23 -4.89
CA LEU A 18 -0.61 -7.72 -3.55
C LEU A 18 -0.54 -8.87 -2.54
N ALA A 19 -1.43 -9.85 -2.65
CA ALA A 19 -1.46 -11.03 -1.79
C ALA A 19 -0.14 -11.83 -1.91
N ARG A 20 0.33 -12.07 -3.14
CA ARG A 20 1.63 -12.70 -3.40
C ARG A 20 2.81 -11.92 -2.83
N ALA A 21 2.82 -10.59 -2.93
CA ALA A 21 3.88 -9.76 -2.38
C ALA A 21 3.92 -9.81 -0.83
N PHE A 22 2.77 -10.02 -0.21
CA PHE A 22 2.62 -10.24 1.22
C PHE A 22 2.82 -11.69 1.67
N ASP A 23 2.95 -12.63 0.73
CA ASP A 23 2.92 -14.07 1.00
C ASP A 23 1.63 -14.51 1.72
N LEU A 24 0.50 -13.92 1.32
CA LEU A 24 -0.84 -14.14 1.86
C LEU A 24 -1.80 -14.58 0.76
N SER A 25 -2.93 -15.15 1.16
CA SER A 25 -4.09 -15.34 0.27
C SER A 25 -4.84 -14.04 0.08
N THR A 26 -5.48 -13.86 -1.09
CA THR A 26 -6.34 -12.71 -1.39
C THR A 26 -7.41 -12.47 -0.32
N GLU A 27 -7.98 -13.56 0.23
CA GLU A 27 -8.94 -13.47 1.34
C GLU A 27 -8.32 -12.94 2.63
N ALA A 28 -7.13 -13.42 2.99
CA ALA A 28 -6.41 -12.97 4.19
C ALA A 28 -5.99 -11.50 4.07
N LEU A 29 -5.54 -11.09 2.88
CA LEU A 29 -5.24 -9.70 2.55
C LEU A 29 -6.49 -8.83 2.72
N ARG A 30 -7.62 -9.20 2.08
CA ARG A 30 -8.89 -8.46 2.19
C ARG A 30 -9.39 -8.38 3.62
N ARG A 31 -9.26 -9.47 4.38
CA ARG A 31 -9.60 -9.51 5.80
C ARG A 31 -8.70 -8.58 6.62
N GLY A 32 -7.40 -8.57 6.36
CA GLY A 32 -6.44 -7.69 7.03
C GLY A 32 -6.71 -6.21 6.74
N MET A 33 -7.08 -5.86 5.51
CA MET A 33 -7.50 -4.50 5.15
C MET A 33 -8.82 -4.11 5.85
N ARG A 34 -9.78 -5.05 5.92
CA ARG A 34 -11.08 -4.82 6.60
C ARG A 34 -10.95 -4.69 8.12
N ASP A 35 -10.05 -5.45 8.71
CA ASP A 35 -9.78 -5.48 10.16
C ASP A 35 -8.83 -4.33 10.61
N GLY A 36 -8.18 -3.66 9.65
CA GLY A 36 -7.16 -2.64 9.94
C GLY A 36 -5.80 -3.21 10.34
N ALA A 37 -5.60 -4.52 10.24
CA ALA A 37 -4.31 -5.18 10.42
C ALA A 37 -3.31 -4.87 9.29
N ILE A 38 -3.83 -4.54 8.10
CA ILE A 38 -3.08 -4.07 6.95
C ILE A 38 -3.55 -2.66 6.62
N THR A 39 -2.67 -1.69 6.74
CA THR A 39 -2.94 -0.30 6.38
C THR A 39 -2.17 0.07 5.11
N SER A 40 -2.72 0.97 4.32
CA SER A 40 -2.13 1.44 3.07
C SER A 40 -1.98 2.95 3.08
N ARG A 41 -0.82 3.43 2.65
CA ARG A 41 -0.53 4.85 2.41
C ARG A 41 -0.29 5.03 0.92
N PHE A 42 -1.02 5.96 0.34
CA PHE A 42 -0.94 6.33 -1.07
C PHE A 42 -0.35 7.74 -1.16
N GLU A 43 0.74 7.88 -1.90
CA GLU A 43 1.41 9.15 -2.13
C GLU A 43 1.52 9.35 -3.64
N THR A 44 0.73 10.28 -4.17
CA THR A 44 0.85 10.74 -5.56
C THR A 44 1.88 11.86 -5.61
N GLY A 45 2.89 11.74 -6.46
CA GLY A 45 3.75 12.86 -6.81
C GLY A 45 2.92 13.90 -7.57
N GLU A 46 2.93 15.15 -7.08
CA GLU A 46 2.36 16.30 -7.78
C GLU A 46 3.48 17.23 -8.28
N GLY A 47 3.22 17.97 -9.35
CA GLY A 47 4.15 18.96 -9.88
C GLY A 47 5.32 18.35 -10.64
N LYS A 48 6.53 18.39 -10.05
CA LYS A 48 7.78 18.01 -10.73
C LYS A 48 8.04 16.49 -10.74
N ASP A 49 7.34 15.79 -9.85
CA ASP A 49 7.24 14.33 -9.78
C ASP A 49 5.84 13.85 -10.22
N ALA A 50 5.11 14.70 -10.96
CA ALA A 50 3.82 14.34 -11.55
C ALA A 50 3.99 13.05 -12.36
N GLY A 51 3.17 12.06 -12.04
CA GLY A 51 3.17 10.77 -12.70
C GLY A 51 3.92 9.65 -11.98
N ARG A 52 4.53 9.89 -10.82
CA ARG A 52 4.99 8.80 -9.95
C ARG A 52 4.08 8.62 -8.77
N VAL A 53 3.73 7.38 -8.51
CA VAL A 53 2.89 7.03 -7.38
C VAL A 53 3.57 6.01 -6.51
N ARG A 54 3.62 6.29 -5.21
CA ARG A 54 4.16 5.37 -4.21
C ARG A 54 3.04 4.87 -3.31
N LEU A 55 2.87 3.55 -3.28
CA LEU A 55 1.99 2.86 -2.35
C LEU A 55 2.84 2.17 -1.29
N SER A 56 2.60 2.46 -0.02
CA SER A 56 3.22 1.77 1.11
C SER A 56 2.15 1.03 1.90
N PHE A 57 2.23 -0.29 1.94
CA PHE A 57 1.39 -1.14 2.78
C PHE A 57 2.17 -1.55 4.03
N PHE A 58 1.53 -1.41 5.19
CA PHE A 58 2.09 -1.73 6.48
C PHE A 58 1.28 -2.87 7.10
N SER A 59 1.99 -3.88 7.60
CA SER A 59 1.42 -4.96 8.40
C SER A 59 2.21 -5.13 9.69
N SER A 60 1.71 -5.94 10.61
CA SER A 60 2.34 -6.18 11.90
C SER A 60 3.74 -6.81 11.82
N SER A 61 4.09 -7.43 10.68
CA SER A 61 5.33 -8.20 10.50
C SER A 61 6.17 -7.79 9.29
N ARG A 62 5.59 -7.09 8.30
CA ARG A 62 6.26 -6.71 7.06
C ARG A 62 5.70 -5.40 6.50
N ARG A 63 6.52 -4.67 5.75
CA ARG A 63 6.11 -3.52 4.96
C ARG A 63 6.33 -3.84 3.49
N VAL A 64 5.38 -3.50 2.64
CA VAL A 64 5.50 -3.65 1.19
C VAL A 64 5.35 -2.28 0.54
N GLN A 65 6.31 -1.89 -0.29
CA GLN A 65 6.26 -0.64 -1.05
C GLN A 65 6.18 -0.95 -2.54
N PHE A 66 5.29 -0.24 -3.23
CA PHE A 66 5.17 -0.26 -4.68
C PHE A 66 5.41 1.15 -5.21
N VAL A 67 6.20 1.23 -6.27
CA VAL A 67 6.34 2.44 -7.09
C VAL A 67 5.71 2.14 -8.42
N ALA A 68 4.76 2.96 -8.84
CA ALA A 68 4.14 2.91 -10.14
C ALA A 68 4.31 4.22 -10.90
N ASP A 69 4.26 4.09 -12.21
CA ASP A 69 4.22 5.19 -13.17
C ASP A 69 2.78 5.67 -13.40
N GLU A 70 2.60 6.79 -14.12
CA GLU A 70 1.31 7.44 -14.38
C GLU A 70 0.34 6.54 -15.14
N SER A 71 0.90 5.65 -15.96
CA SER A 71 0.14 4.63 -16.68
C SER A 71 -0.36 3.48 -15.77
N GLY A 72 -0.08 3.52 -14.46
CA GLY A 72 -0.47 2.47 -13.52
C GLY A 72 0.45 1.26 -13.52
N ARG A 73 1.59 1.35 -14.21
CA ARG A 73 2.54 0.24 -14.31
C ARG A 73 3.44 0.22 -13.10
N VAL A 74 3.46 -0.91 -12.37
CA VAL A 74 4.41 -1.09 -11.25
C VAL A 74 5.83 -1.14 -11.79
N LEU A 75 6.62 -0.13 -11.43
CA LEU A 75 8.05 -0.01 -11.73
C LEU A 75 8.89 -0.80 -10.74
N THR A 76 8.48 -0.83 -9.46
CA THR A 76 9.26 -1.46 -8.39
C THR A 76 8.35 -1.98 -7.29
N CYS A 77 8.66 -3.17 -6.80
CA CYS A 77 8.11 -3.70 -5.54
C CYS A 77 9.25 -4.01 -4.57
N VAL A 78 9.10 -3.57 -3.32
CA VAL A 78 10.08 -3.82 -2.27
C VAL A 78 9.33 -4.33 -1.05
N THR A 79 9.66 -5.54 -0.61
CA THR A 79 9.14 -6.12 0.63
C THR A 79 10.23 -6.05 1.68
N THR A 80 9.97 -5.30 2.75
CA THR A 80 10.87 -5.16 3.89
C THR A 80 10.27 -5.91 5.08
N PRO A 81 10.93 -6.97 5.60
CA PRO A 81 10.51 -7.58 6.86
C PRO A 81 10.66 -6.56 7.99
N LEU A 82 9.60 -6.37 8.77
CA LEU A 82 9.66 -5.51 9.95
C LEU A 82 9.99 -6.39 11.16
N PRO A 83 10.99 -6.01 11.98
CA PRO A 83 11.21 -6.68 13.25
C PRO A 83 9.93 -6.51 14.08
N ARG A 84 9.39 -7.64 14.58
CA ARG A 84 8.14 -7.64 15.35
C ARG A 84 8.26 -6.59 16.46
N PRO A 85 7.41 -5.56 16.50
CA PRO A 85 7.40 -4.66 17.65
C PRO A 85 7.00 -5.50 18.86
N ARG A 86 7.82 -5.47 19.91
CA ARG A 86 7.42 -6.00 21.22
C ARG A 86 6.13 -5.28 21.59
N ALA A 87 5.04 -6.03 21.73
CA ALA A 87 3.68 -5.53 21.86
C ALA A 87 3.62 -4.31 22.79
N GLY A 88 3.30 -3.15 22.21
CA GLY A 88 3.35 -1.90 22.94
C GLY A 88 2.94 -0.75 22.05
N ARG A 89 1.65 -0.42 22.14
CA ARG A 89 0.98 0.80 21.65
C ARG A 89 0.34 0.70 20.26
N LYS A 90 -0.99 0.80 20.32
CA LYS A 90 -1.92 1.11 19.24
C LYS A 90 -1.42 2.35 18.50
N ASP A 91 -0.88 2.16 17.31
CA ASP A 91 -0.69 3.22 16.32
C ASP A 91 -1.52 2.89 15.09
N ALA A 92 -2.84 2.76 15.29
CA ALA A 92 -3.81 3.00 14.22
C ALA A 92 -4.06 4.51 14.17
N GLY A 93 -2.98 5.27 13.97
CA GLY A 93 -3.00 6.70 13.80
C GLY A 93 -2.06 7.02 12.66
N GLN A 94 -2.53 6.90 11.41
CA GLN A 94 -1.99 7.71 10.32
C GLN A 94 -2.91 7.68 9.10
N ASP A 95 -3.66 8.77 9.01
CA ASP A 95 -3.72 9.58 7.79
C ASP A 95 -4.59 9.06 6.65
N GLN A 96 -5.90 9.04 6.88
CA GLN A 96 -6.89 9.35 5.84
C GLN A 96 -7.29 10.84 5.92
N ARG A 97 -6.35 11.80 5.92
CA ARG A 97 -6.69 13.22 5.70
C ARG A 97 -5.52 14.04 5.15
N LYS A 98 -5.16 13.86 3.87
CA LYS A 98 -4.63 15.02 3.10
C LYS A 98 -4.65 14.88 1.57
N THR A 99 -5.82 14.68 0.99
CA THR A 99 -6.13 15.20 -0.36
C THR A 99 -7.54 15.75 -0.34
N ARG A 100 -7.77 16.68 0.60
CA ARG A 100 -8.91 17.58 0.55
C ARG A 100 -8.35 18.94 0.12
N ARG A 101 -8.69 19.34 -1.10
CA ARG A 101 -8.68 20.74 -1.50
C ARG A 101 -9.80 21.49 -0.77
#